data_AF-A0AAW5BU79-F1
#
_entry.id   AF-A0AAW5BU79-F1
#
_cell.length_a   1.000
_cell.length_b   1.000
_cell.length_c   1.000
_cell.angle_alpha   90.00
_cell.angle_beta   90.00
_cell.angle_gamma   90.00
#
_symmetry.space_group_name_H-M   'P 1'
#
loop_
_entity.id
_entity.type
_entity.pdbx_description
1 polymer ?
#
loop_
_entity_poly.entity_id
_entity_poly.type
_entity_poly.pdbx_seq_one_letter_code
_entity_poly.pdbx_strand_id
1 'polypeptide(L)' 'MADSAFRLIEGICRQNMVSIIRADTDFPNTRMQHILIKNGYVNCGTVTFKGGPKLAYDKILKVGEGPCKEICLP' A
#
# COMPACT_ATOMS: atom_id res chain seq x y z
N MET A 1 -9.29 7.58 12.53
CA MET A 1 -8.25 8.50 12.03
C MET A 1 -7.33 7.80 11.01
N ALA A 2 -6.66 6.67 11.33
CA ALA A 2 -5.76 6.01 10.37
C ALA A 2 -6.44 5.53 9.06
N ASP A 3 -7.68 5.02 9.15
CA ASP A 3 -8.46 4.51 8.02
C ASP A 3 -8.61 5.53 6.86
N SER A 4 -8.79 6.81 7.20
CA SER A 4 -8.95 7.89 6.22
C SER A 4 -7.69 8.09 5.37
N ALA A 5 -6.51 7.92 5.95
CA ALA A 5 -5.24 8.04 5.23
C ALA A 5 -5.09 6.93 4.18
N PHE A 6 -5.36 5.66 4.54
CA PHE A 6 -5.29 4.53 3.61
C PHE A 6 -6.28 4.70 2.45
N ARG A 7 -7.52 5.12 2.72
CA ARG A 7 -8.50 5.40 1.67
C ARG A 7 -8.03 6.47 0.69
N LEU A 8 -7.41 7.54 1.17
CA LEU A 8 -6.87 8.61 0.33
C LEU A 8 -5.67 8.11 -0.50
N ILE A 9 -4.75 7.37 0.12
CA ILE A 9 -3.59 6.77 -0.55
C ILE A 9 -4.06 5.85 -1.69
N GLU A 10 -5.02 4.97 -1.43
CA GLU A 10 -5.55 4.09 -2.49
C GLU A 10 -6.24 4.86 -3.62
N GLY A 11 -6.92 5.97 -3.30
CA GLY A 11 -7.51 6.86 -4.31
C GLY A 11 -6.44 7.43 -5.23
N ILE A 12 -5.34 7.94 -4.67
CA ILE A 12 -4.18 8.44 -5.42
C ILE A 12 -3.55 7.32 -6.24
N CYS A 13 -3.34 6.13 -5.67
CA CYS A 13 -2.77 4.99 -6.40
C CYS A 13 -3.63 4.60 -7.61
N ARG A 14 -4.95 4.51 -7.45
CA ARG A 14 -5.87 4.19 -8.56
C ARG A 14 -5.82 5.26 -9.66
N GLN A 15 -5.76 6.55 -9.30
CA GLN A 15 -5.64 7.66 -10.26
C GLN A 15 -4.33 7.60 -11.06
N ASN A 16 -3.28 7.00 -10.51
CA ASN A 16 -1.96 6.88 -11.12
C ASN A 16 -1.69 5.47 -11.68
N MET A 17 -2.72 4.63 -11.83
CA MET A 17 -2.60 3.24 -12.30
C MET A 17 -1.63 2.37 -11.48
N VAL A 18 -1.41 2.71 -10.21
CA VAL A 18 -0.63 1.90 -9.27
C VAL A 18 -1.52 0.79 -8.72
N SER A 19 -1.20 -0.45 -9.10
CA SER A 19 -2.00 -1.64 -8.76
C SER A 19 -1.58 -2.35 -7.48
N ILE A 20 -0.44 -1.98 -6.88
CA ILE A 20 0.06 -2.60 -5.65
C ILE A 20 0.67 -1.54 -4.71
N ILE A 21 0.29 -1.59 -3.44
CA ILE A 21 0.93 -0.83 -2.38
C ILE A 21 1.69 -1.80 -1.48
N ARG A 22 2.97 -1.52 -1.24
CA ARG A 22 3.81 -2.28 -0.31
C ARG A 22 4.08 -1.44 0.93
N ALA A 23 4.01 -2.07 2.10
CA ALA A 23 4.31 -1.44 3.38
C ALA A 23 5.10 -2.39 4.27
N ASP A 24 5.95 -1.85 5.13
CA ASP A 24 6.65 -2.60 6.16
C ASP A 24 6.39 -2.05 7.56
N THR A 25 6.55 -2.91 8.56
CA THR A 25 6.53 -2.51 9.96
C THR A 25 7.37 -3.43 10.83
N ASP A 26 7.83 -2.95 11.97
CA ASP A 26 8.62 -3.77 12.90
C ASP A 26 7.78 -4.87 13.56
N PHE A 27 8.42 -5.99 13.86
CA PHE A 27 7.79 -7.14 14.55
C PHE A 27 7.05 -6.78 15.86
N PRO A 28 7.55 -5.86 16.71
CA PRO A 28 6.85 -5.48 17.93
C PRO A 28 5.69 -4.51 17.70
N ASN A 29 5.57 -3.90 16.52
CA ASN A 29 4.55 -2.89 16.22
C ASN A 29 3.20 -3.53 15.88
N THR A 30 2.65 -4.28 16.84
CA THR A 30 1.39 -5.02 16.70
C THR A 30 0.22 -4.11 16.34
N ARG A 31 0.24 -2.86 16.78
CA ARG A 31 -0.76 -1.85 16.41
C ARG A 31 -0.76 -1.56 14.92
N MET A 32 0.41 -1.35 14.30
CA MET A 32 0.49 -1.11 12.87
C MET A 32 0.16 -2.36 12.06
N GLN A 33 0.59 -3.54 12.51
CA GLN A 33 0.20 -4.82 11.90
C GLN A 33 -1.33 -4.96 11.84
N HIS A 34 -2.03 -4.68 12.95
CA HIS A 34 -3.49 -4.70 12.99
C HIS A 34 -4.12 -3.65 12.06
N ILE A 35 -3.57 -2.43 12.00
CA ILE A 35 -4.04 -1.38 11.09
C ILE A 35 -3.91 -1.82 9.62
N LEU A 36 -2.77 -2.39 9.23
CA LEU A 36 -2.54 -2.89 7.87
C LEU A 36 -3.53 -4.01 7.50
N ILE A 37 -3.69 -5.01 8.36
CA ILE A 37 -4.63 -6.12 8.15
C ILE A 37 -6.06 -5.60 8.03
N LYS A 38 -6.48 -4.70 8.94
CA LYS A 38 -7.81 -4.07 8.89
C LYS A 38 -8.05 -3.32 7.58
N ASN A 39 -7.01 -2.69 7.03
CA ASN A 39 -7.07 -1.98 5.76
C ASN A 39 -6.82 -2.92 4.56
N GLY A 40 -6.92 -4.24 4.71
CA GLY A 40 -6.86 -5.18 3.58
C GLY A 40 -5.48 -5.40 2.98
N TYR A 41 -4.42 -5.09 3.73
CA TYR A 41 -3.07 -5.55 3.41
C TYR A 41 -2.88 -6.99 3.89
N VAL A 42 -2.07 -7.75 3.16
CA VAL A 42 -1.73 -9.14 3.45
C VAL A 42 -0.25 -9.24 3.76
N ASN A 43 0.10 -9.89 4.87
CA ASN A 43 1.50 -10.18 5.18
C ASN A 43 2.07 -11.09 4.09
N CYS A 44 3.13 -10.62 3.42
CA CYS A 44 3.79 -11.33 2.32
C CYS A 44 5.20 -11.82 2.68
N GLY A 45 5.59 -11.72 3.95
CA GLY A 45 6.87 -12.20 4.48
C GLY A 45 7.64 -11.12 5.21
N THR A 46 8.96 -11.12 5.02
CA THR A 46 9.86 -10.15 5.67
C THR A 46 10.77 -9.49 4.66
N VAL A 47 11.08 -8.22 4.89
CA VAL A 47 12.07 -7.45 4.12
C VAL A 47 13.15 -6.94 5.05
N THR A 48 14.39 -6.87 4.58
CA THR A 48 15.49 -6.24 5.33
C THR A 48 15.70 -4.82 4.82
N PHE A 49 15.47 -3.83 5.68
CA PHE A 49 15.71 -2.42 5.35
C PHE A 49 16.34 -1.71 6.54
N LYS A 50 17.46 -1.01 6.28
CA LYS A 50 18.20 -0.12 7.21
C LYS A 50 18.04 -0.46 8.71
N GLY A 51 18.59 -1.60 9.15
CA GLY A 51 18.68 -1.92 10.58
C GLY A 51 18.02 -3.23 11.02
N GLY A 52 17.47 -4.02 10.10
CA GLY A 52 17.05 -5.39 10.42
C GLY A 52 15.88 -5.88 9.59
N PRO A 53 15.42 -7.12 9.85
CA PRO A 53 14.21 -7.64 9.25
C PRO A 53 12.99 -6.87 9.74
N LYS A 54 12.02 -6.70 8.86
CA LYS A 54 10.70 -6.09 9.11
C LYS A 54 9.63 -6.96 8.48
N LEU A 55 8.42 -6.93 9.03
CA LEU A 55 7.27 -7.58 8.41
C LEU A 55 6.85 -6.79 7.18
N ALA A 56 6.65 -7.48 6.06
CA ALA A 56 6.26 -6.90 4.79
C ALA A 56 4.79 -7.22 4.46
N TYR A 57 4.11 -6.26 3.87
CA TYR A 57 2.69 -6.34 3.56
C TYR A 57 2.42 -5.80 2.16
N ASP A 58 1.61 -6.53 1.40
CA ASP A 58 1.11 -6.10 0.09
C ASP A 58 -0.40 -5.82 0.15
N LYS A 59 -0.84 -4.81 -0.58
CA LYS A 59 -2.24 -4.60 -0.92
C LYS A 59 -2.38 -4.44 -2.42
N ILE A 60 -3.08 -5.38 -3.04
CA ILE A 60 -3.44 -5.31 -4.46
C ILE A 60 -4.69 -4.44 -4.60
N LEU A 61 -4.63 -3.46 -5.49
CA LEU A 61 -5.75 -2.60 -5.85
C LEU A 61 -6.32 -3.06 -7.18
N LYS A 62 -7.65 -3.16 -7.24
CA LYS A 62 -8.35 -3.19 -8.53
C LYS A 62 -8.27 -1.80 -9.14
N VAL A 63 -7.45 -1.66 -10.17
CA VAL A 63 -7.44 -0.49 -11.04
C VAL A 63 -8.42 -0.85 -12.16
N GLY A 64 -9.57 -0.19 -12.21
CA GLY A 64 -10.42 -0.26 -13.41
C GLY A 64 -9.66 0.41 -14.56
N GLU A 65 -10.00 0.07 -15.81
CA GLU A 65 -9.45 0.78 -16.98
C GLU A 65 -9.72 2.29 -16.79
N GLY A 66 -8.70 3.03 -16.36
CA GLY A 66 -8.77 4.47 -16.28
C GLY A 66 -8.82 5.00 -17.72
N PRO A 67 -9.46 6.16 -17.97
CA PRO A 67 -9.24 6.83 -19.23
C PRO A 67 -7.73 7.01 -19.37
N CYS A 68 -7.16 6.45 -20.43
CA CYS A 68 -5.79 6.72 -20.83
C CYS A 68 -5.68 8.24 -20.82
N LYS A 69 -5.00 8.83 -19.82
CA LYS A 69 -4.64 10.23 -19.91
C LYS A 69 -3.62 10.26 -21.02
N GLU A 70 -4.12 10.51 -22.22
CA GLU A 70 -3.32 10.89 -23.37
C GLU A 70 -2.41 12.00 -22.87
N ILE A 71 -1.15 11.63 -22.65
CA ILE A 71 -0.11 12.59 -22.36
C ILE A 71 0.05 13.29 -23.71
N CYS A 72 -0.72 14.35 -23.95
CA CYS A 72 -0.33 15.38 -24.89
C CYS A 72 0.98 15.98 -24.35
N LEU A 73 2.08 15.32 -24.68
CA LEU A 73 3.38 15.98 -24.74
C LEU A 73 3.32 16.92 -25.96
N PRO A 74 3.79 18.18 -25.80
CA PRO A 74 3.88 19.12 -26.91
C PRO A 74 4.84 18.64 -28.01
#